data_AF-A0A9P1CSU7-F1
#
_entry.id   AF-A0A9P1CSU7-F1
#
_cell.length_a   1.000
_cell.length_b   1.000
_cell.length_c   1.000
_cell.angle_alpha   90.00
_cell.angle_beta   90.00
_cell.angle_gamma   90.00
#
_symmetry.space_group_name_H-M   'P 1'
#
loop_
_entity.id
_entity.type
_entity.pdbx_description
1 polymer ?
#
loop_
_entity_poly.entity_id
_entity_poly.type
_entity_poly.pdbx_seq_one_letter_code
_entity_poly.pdbx_strand_id
1 'polypeptide(L)'
;MDPLGQAAQRLPALLQLLHEELDAEIFLALRPQRLAESPLTGYFRTAPVPKMSSPGLSALATWDGHLPGVRIELPPLLSAQLNAPDAWLCSAVDSGGADLDNIRALDQVRVRYVVEALFLEGFAEEHDIAGGVKQDGMGRPATGRQLALAPLRGTESAAGSDSVVVKSGYFQLRQTPGVFQLALQTQKAEKLVKPKGLVHLTVRLGAPGDLAGRGSLLETLLMPGERQDDPYAKLFATKNSDSIKTFGGAGGDRKKCKETIHIFSVASGLRYERLLRIMMMSVRKHTKCPLRFWLVENFLSASFRRMLPGLAAEVGFAVSTVTYKWPTWLREQVQKQRVIWAYKILFLDVFFPGEVKRSWATERKRKGRSKARLGRPGILFIDADQIVRADVRELWELDIEGKVYGFVPFCGSGPSESLSSSMWKSLTGKAAKQEDLKNPDTVGFRFWEQGFWKTHLKNRHFYHISALFVVDLVAFRQRGAGDILRDVYQSLTADPHSLANLDQDLPNYIQANLPIHSLPQEWLWCESWCSESSKKNAKTIDMCQHPSKKEGKLQQARRIAPEWTQYDEELQRMIDKLET
;
A
#
# COMPACT_ATOMS: atom_id res chain seq x y z
N MET A 1 -17.10 26.71 13.90
CA MET A 1 -16.81 25.98 12.67
C MET A 1 -16.20 26.94 11.65
N ASP A 2 -15.06 26.59 11.06
CA ASP A 2 -14.53 27.32 9.92
C ASP A 2 -15.34 26.94 8.67
N PRO A 3 -16.03 27.87 7.98
CA PRO A 3 -16.80 27.57 6.78
C PRO A 3 -15.99 26.94 5.65
N LEU A 4 -14.68 27.18 5.61
CA LEU A 4 -13.78 26.60 4.61
C LEU A 4 -13.11 25.30 5.08
N GLY A 5 -13.40 24.83 6.30
CA GLY A 5 -12.84 23.60 6.83
C GLY A 5 -13.58 22.34 6.33
N GLN A 6 -12.88 21.20 6.30
CA GLN A 6 -13.50 19.89 5.97
C GLN A 6 -14.66 19.53 6.89
N ALA A 7 -14.61 19.95 8.17
CA ALA A 7 -15.70 19.77 9.11
C ALA A 7 -17.00 20.43 8.63
N ALA A 8 -16.93 21.58 7.98
CA ALA A 8 -18.08 22.28 7.42
C ALA A 8 -18.73 21.54 6.24
N GLN A 9 -18.00 20.63 5.59
CA GLN A 9 -18.57 19.78 4.55
C GLN A 9 -19.38 18.62 5.16
N ARG A 10 -18.93 18.06 6.30
CA ARG A 10 -19.49 16.84 6.91
C ARG A 10 -20.59 17.12 7.93
N LEU A 11 -20.39 18.10 8.81
CA LEU A 11 -21.26 18.34 9.96
C LEU A 11 -22.68 18.81 9.62
N PRO A 12 -22.96 19.62 8.59
CA PRO A 12 -24.30 20.17 8.39
C PRO A 12 -25.41 19.12 8.33
N ALA A 13 -25.20 18.01 7.62
CA ALA A 13 -26.19 16.94 7.54
C ALA A 13 -26.39 16.20 8.87
N LEU A 14 -25.32 16.05 9.66
CA LEU A 14 -25.41 15.48 11.00
C LEU A 14 -26.14 16.43 11.96
N LEU A 15 -25.85 17.73 11.91
CA LEU A 15 -26.52 18.73 12.73
C LEU A 15 -28.02 18.80 12.37
N GLN A 16 -28.35 18.77 11.09
CA GLN A 16 -29.74 18.70 10.62
C GLN A 16 -30.44 17.47 11.17
N LEU A 17 -29.78 16.30 11.13
CA LEU A 17 -30.33 15.07 11.72
C LEU A 17 -30.61 15.21 13.22
N LEU A 18 -29.64 15.72 13.99
CA LEU A 18 -29.80 15.88 15.43
C LEU A 18 -30.95 16.85 15.77
N HIS A 19 -31.11 17.90 14.98
CA HIS A 19 -32.20 18.84 15.16
C HIS A 19 -33.56 18.21 14.81
N GLU A 20 -33.68 17.60 13.63
CA GLU A 20 -34.96 17.05 13.13
C GLU A 20 -35.45 15.84 13.93
N GLU A 21 -34.53 14.96 14.37
CA GLU A 21 -34.91 13.67 14.99
C GLU A 21 -34.78 13.64 16.51
N LEU A 22 -33.97 14.52 17.10
CA LEU A 22 -33.74 14.57 18.56
C LEU A 22 -34.20 15.88 19.19
N ASP A 23 -34.79 16.80 18.40
CA ASP A 23 -35.17 18.15 18.85
C ASP A 23 -34.00 18.89 19.52
N ALA A 24 -32.78 18.63 19.04
CA ALA A 24 -31.59 19.25 19.60
C ALA A 24 -31.55 20.74 19.24
N GLU A 25 -31.33 21.59 20.24
CA GLU A 25 -31.04 23.00 20.02
C GLU A 25 -29.56 23.15 19.61
N ILE A 26 -29.32 23.71 18.42
CA ILE A 26 -27.98 23.77 17.82
C ILE A 26 -27.54 25.22 17.65
N PHE A 27 -26.51 25.61 18.40
CA PHE A 27 -25.86 26.90 18.25
C PHE A 27 -24.61 26.76 17.37
N LEU A 28 -24.63 27.35 16.18
CA LEU A 28 -23.51 27.31 15.23
C LEU A 28 -22.72 28.62 15.22
N ALA A 29 -21.55 28.62 15.84
CA ALA A 29 -20.60 29.74 15.73
C ALA A 29 -19.69 29.55 14.50
N LEU A 30 -19.75 30.45 13.52
CA LEU A 30 -18.85 30.45 12.37
C LEU A 30 -17.58 31.27 12.67
N ARG A 31 -16.41 30.66 12.51
CA ARG A 31 -15.10 31.28 12.76
C ARG A 31 -14.21 31.10 11.54
N PRO A 32 -14.34 31.97 10.51
CA PRO A 32 -13.51 31.89 9.32
C PRO A 32 -12.05 32.18 9.64
N GLN A 33 -11.14 31.48 8.95
CA GLN A 33 -9.71 31.76 8.99
C GLN A 33 -9.25 32.51 7.75
N ARG A 34 -8.23 33.36 7.88
CA ARG A 34 -7.56 33.95 6.71
C ARG A 34 -6.58 32.91 6.16
N LEU A 35 -6.84 32.48 4.94
CA LEU A 35 -6.02 31.49 4.24
C LEU A 35 -5.45 32.15 2.99
N ALA A 36 -4.20 31.81 2.65
CA ALA A 36 -3.55 32.29 1.44
C ALA A 36 -4.19 31.70 0.17
N GLU A 37 -4.74 30.49 0.28
CA GLU A 37 -5.44 29.77 -0.78
C GLU A 37 -6.67 29.05 -0.21
N SER A 38 -7.64 28.72 -1.09
CA SER A 38 -8.80 27.93 -0.68
C SER A 38 -8.36 26.51 -0.34
N PRO A 39 -8.67 25.99 0.86
CA PRO A 39 -8.35 24.61 1.23
C PRO A 39 -9.30 23.60 0.55
N LEU A 40 -10.43 24.08 0.02
CA LEU A 40 -11.42 23.26 -0.66
C LEU A 40 -11.08 23.18 -2.15
N THR A 41 -10.69 21.99 -2.59
CA THR A 41 -10.29 21.69 -3.99
C THR A 41 -11.31 20.83 -4.73
N GLY A 42 -12.49 20.62 -4.14
CA GLY A 42 -13.51 19.75 -4.71
C GLY A 42 -14.89 19.98 -4.12
N TYR A 43 -15.85 19.25 -4.66
CA TYR A 43 -17.25 19.28 -4.27
C TYR A 43 -17.55 18.17 -3.26
N PHE A 44 -18.47 18.43 -2.34
CA PHE A 44 -18.86 17.47 -1.32
C PHE A 44 -20.38 17.44 -1.16
N ARG A 45 -20.93 16.24 -1.04
CA ARG A 45 -22.35 16.04 -0.71
C ARG A 45 -22.51 14.82 0.17
N THR A 46 -23.25 14.98 1.25
CA THR A 46 -23.64 13.89 2.14
C THR A 46 -24.84 13.14 1.58
N ALA A 47 -24.86 11.83 1.76
CA ALA A 47 -26.07 11.05 1.55
C ALA A 47 -27.16 11.55 2.51
N PRO A 48 -28.42 11.72 2.04
CA PRO A 48 -29.50 12.12 2.92
C PRO A 48 -29.74 11.03 3.94
N VAL A 49 -30.08 11.42 5.17
CA VAL A 49 -30.49 10.45 6.17
C VAL A 49 -31.87 9.90 5.76
N PRO A 50 -32.10 8.58 5.83
CA PRO A 50 -33.42 8.02 5.55
C PRO A 50 -34.48 8.71 6.40
N LYS A 51 -35.51 9.29 5.76
CA LYS A 51 -36.62 9.92 6.49
C LYS A 51 -37.32 8.86 7.33
N MET A 52 -37.40 9.13 8.62
CA MET A 52 -37.90 8.18 9.60
C MET A 52 -39.44 8.23 9.59
N SER A 53 -40.09 7.07 9.64
CA SER A 53 -41.56 6.99 9.71
C SER A 53 -42.11 7.43 11.07
N SER A 54 -41.26 7.58 12.08
CA SER A 54 -41.58 8.15 13.39
C SER A 54 -40.33 8.82 13.96
N PRO A 55 -40.47 9.98 14.64
CA PRO A 55 -39.34 10.67 15.24
C PRO A 55 -38.69 9.84 16.36
N GLY A 56 -37.38 9.96 16.50
CA GLY A 56 -36.57 9.37 17.58
C GLY A 56 -35.66 8.20 17.15
N LEU A 57 -34.56 8.01 17.91
CA LEU A 57 -33.48 7.07 17.58
C LEU A 57 -33.93 5.61 17.38
N SER A 58 -35.05 5.19 17.97
CA SER A 58 -35.58 3.82 17.81
C SER A 58 -35.95 3.49 16.36
N ALA A 59 -36.32 4.48 15.56
CA ALA A 59 -36.63 4.29 14.15
C ALA A 59 -35.36 4.09 13.28
N LEU A 60 -34.15 4.35 13.81
CA LEU A 60 -32.91 4.01 13.12
C LEU A 60 -32.78 2.48 13.03
N ALA A 61 -33.31 1.75 14.01
CA ALA A 61 -33.21 0.29 14.07
C ALA A 61 -34.04 -0.44 12.99
N THR A 62 -34.91 0.27 12.26
CA THR A 62 -35.66 -0.28 11.12
C THR A 62 -34.98 -0.04 9.77
N TRP A 63 -33.79 0.55 9.75
CA TRP A 63 -33.05 0.81 8.50
C TRP A 63 -32.64 -0.50 7.80
N ASP A 64 -32.89 -0.57 6.49
CA ASP A 64 -32.67 -1.73 5.63
C ASP A 64 -31.23 -1.83 5.09
N GLY A 65 -30.31 -1.01 5.60
CA GLY A 65 -28.92 -1.00 5.16
C GLY A 65 -28.67 -0.26 3.84
N HIS A 66 -29.70 0.30 3.21
CA HIS A 66 -29.57 1.08 1.99
C HIS A 66 -29.62 2.59 2.26
N LEU A 67 -28.54 3.28 1.88
CA LEU A 67 -28.55 4.74 1.82
C LEU A 67 -29.16 5.20 0.48
N PRO A 68 -30.03 6.23 0.48
CA PRO A 68 -30.51 6.81 -0.76
C PRO A 68 -29.35 7.34 -1.61
N GLY A 69 -29.47 7.18 -2.93
CA GLY A 69 -28.46 7.66 -3.87
C GLY A 69 -28.33 9.18 -3.86
N VAL A 70 -27.12 9.68 -4.11
CA VAL A 70 -26.83 11.11 -4.25
C VAL A 70 -26.64 11.44 -5.73
N ARG A 71 -27.37 12.44 -6.24
CA ARG A 71 -27.15 13.02 -7.56
C ARG A 71 -26.43 14.36 -7.42
N ILE A 72 -25.39 14.60 -8.21
CA ILE A 72 -24.69 15.88 -8.26
C ILE A 72 -24.44 16.22 -9.73
N GLU A 73 -24.66 17.48 -10.09
CA GLU A 73 -24.31 18.03 -11.40
C GLU A 73 -23.07 18.89 -11.20
N LEU A 74 -21.99 18.56 -11.90
CA LEU A 74 -20.67 19.12 -11.66
C LEU A 74 -19.94 19.46 -12.99
N PRO A 75 -18.98 20.40 -12.98
CA PRO A 75 -18.17 20.75 -14.15
C PRO A 75 -17.21 19.61 -14.60
N PRO A 76 -16.57 19.71 -15.78
CA PRO A 76 -15.69 18.67 -16.32
C PRO A 76 -14.49 18.29 -15.46
N LEU A 77 -14.03 17.04 -15.63
CA LEU A 77 -12.79 16.45 -15.14
C LEU A 77 -12.70 16.35 -13.62
N LEU A 78 -13.31 15.30 -13.07
CA LEU A 78 -13.40 15.07 -11.64
C LEU A 78 -12.93 13.67 -11.26
N SER A 79 -12.50 13.52 -10.02
CA SER A 79 -12.36 12.23 -9.36
C SER A 79 -13.46 12.06 -8.32
N ALA A 80 -14.08 10.89 -8.26
CA ALA A 80 -15.06 10.56 -7.24
C ALA A 80 -14.45 9.69 -6.14
N GLN A 81 -14.70 10.06 -4.89
CA GLN A 81 -14.31 9.30 -3.72
C GLN A 81 -15.46 9.25 -2.71
N LEU A 82 -15.71 8.08 -2.14
CA LEU A 82 -16.61 7.95 -1.01
C LEU A 82 -15.88 8.32 0.28
N ASN A 83 -16.43 9.28 1.02
CA ASN A 83 -15.97 9.63 2.36
C ASN A 83 -16.81 8.85 3.38
N ALA A 84 -16.33 7.66 3.78
CA ALA A 84 -16.98 6.77 4.73
C ALA A 84 -16.37 6.91 6.14
N PRO A 85 -17.07 6.47 7.20
CA PRO A 85 -16.48 6.37 8.53
C PRO A 85 -15.20 5.54 8.52
N ASP A 86 -14.21 5.92 9.34
CA ASP A 86 -12.88 5.31 9.30
C ASP A 86 -12.94 3.79 9.51
N ALA A 87 -13.83 3.29 10.36
CA ALA A 87 -13.97 1.86 10.61
C ALA A 87 -14.51 1.06 9.41
N TRP A 88 -14.93 1.68 8.31
CA TRP A 88 -15.58 0.99 7.18
C TRP A 88 -14.60 0.76 6.03
N LEU A 89 -14.52 -0.48 5.56
CA LEU A 89 -13.92 -0.80 4.26
C LEU A 89 -15.00 -0.73 3.19
N CYS A 90 -15.10 0.40 2.51
CA CYS A 90 -16.02 0.57 1.40
C CYS A 90 -15.35 0.30 0.06
N SER A 91 -16.10 -0.24 -0.90
CA SER A 91 -15.61 -0.43 -2.26
C SER A 91 -16.68 -0.13 -3.31
N ALA A 92 -16.24 0.48 -4.42
CA ALA A 92 -17.08 0.63 -5.60
C ALA A 92 -17.20 -0.73 -6.29
N VAL A 93 -18.39 -1.33 -6.27
CA VAL A 93 -18.64 -2.67 -6.84
C VAL A 93 -19.20 -2.61 -8.26
N ASP A 94 -19.77 -1.47 -8.62
CA ASP A 94 -20.27 -1.19 -9.96
C ASP A 94 -20.17 0.32 -10.24
N SER A 95 -19.50 0.68 -11.33
CA SER A 95 -19.38 2.06 -11.84
C SER A 95 -19.96 2.21 -13.25
N GLY A 96 -20.63 1.18 -13.79
CA GLY A 96 -21.09 1.18 -15.18
C GLY A 96 -19.98 1.33 -16.21
N GLY A 97 -18.74 0.95 -15.87
CA GLY A 97 -17.56 1.09 -16.74
C GLY A 97 -16.84 2.44 -16.63
N ALA A 98 -17.33 3.38 -15.82
CA ALA A 98 -16.67 4.67 -15.62
C ALA A 98 -15.35 4.56 -14.85
N ASP A 99 -14.35 5.36 -15.26
CA ASP A 99 -13.11 5.57 -14.51
C ASP A 99 -13.34 6.63 -13.43
N LEU A 100 -13.48 6.20 -12.17
CA LEU A 100 -13.77 7.10 -11.05
C LEU A 100 -12.64 8.09 -10.77
N ASP A 101 -11.45 7.87 -11.32
CA ASP A 101 -10.31 8.79 -11.19
C ASP A 101 -10.23 9.81 -12.33
N ASN A 102 -11.01 9.64 -13.39
CA ASN A 102 -10.97 10.48 -14.59
C ASN A 102 -12.37 10.69 -15.21
N ILE A 103 -13.35 11.16 -14.42
CA ILE A 103 -14.73 11.41 -14.86
C ILE A 103 -14.79 12.65 -15.76
N ARG A 104 -15.35 12.54 -16.96
CA ARG A 104 -15.43 13.65 -17.93
C ARG A 104 -16.83 14.30 -17.91
N ALA A 105 -16.93 15.55 -18.38
CA ALA A 105 -18.17 16.36 -18.30
C ALA A 105 -19.42 15.74 -18.91
N LEU A 106 -19.28 14.84 -19.88
CA LEU A 106 -20.40 14.23 -20.60
C LEU A 106 -20.83 12.88 -20.00
N ASP A 107 -20.12 12.40 -18.98
CA ASP A 107 -20.35 11.07 -18.44
C ASP A 107 -21.50 11.11 -17.41
N GLN A 108 -22.62 10.46 -17.72
CA GLN A 108 -23.59 10.10 -16.68
C GLN A 108 -23.03 8.91 -15.89
N VAL A 109 -22.31 9.21 -14.82
CA VAL A 109 -21.70 8.18 -13.97
C VAL A 109 -22.65 7.76 -12.86
N ARG A 110 -22.96 6.46 -12.79
CA ARG A 110 -23.63 5.84 -11.65
C ARG A 110 -22.65 4.91 -10.96
N VAL A 111 -22.48 5.08 -9.65
CA VAL A 111 -21.60 4.24 -8.84
C VAL A 111 -22.38 3.63 -7.68
N ARG A 112 -22.23 2.32 -7.49
CA ARG A 112 -22.71 1.60 -6.32
C ARG A 112 -21.54 1.23 -5.42
N TYR A 113 -21.60 1.69 -4.18
CA TYR A 113 -20.66 1.31 -3.13
C TYR A 113 -21.29 0.28 -2.19
N VAL A 114 -20.46 -0.57 -1.60
CA VAL A 114 -20.85 -1.46 -0.49
C VAL A 114 -19.81 -1.38 0.62
N VAL A 115 -20.25 -1.62 1.85
CA VAL A 115 -19.35 -1.90 2.97
C VAL A 115 -18.94 -3.37 2.86
N GLU A 116 -17.71 -3.63 2.43
CA GLU A 116 -17.19 -4.99 2.29
C GLU A 116 -16.83 -5.61 3.65
N ALA A 117 -16.32 -4.80 4.58
CA ALA A 117 -15.92 -5.22 5.91
C ALA A 117 -15.81 -4.01 6.85
N LEU A 118 -15.63 -4.29 8.14
CA LEU A 118 -15.29 -3.32 9.17
C LEU A 118 -13.84 -3.55 9.64
N PHE A 119 -13.13 -2.47 9.90
CA PHE A 119 -11.82 -2.49 10.55
C PHE A 119 -11.98 -2.31 12.06
N LEU A 120 -11.37 -3.23 12.79
CA LEU A 120 -11.16 -3.16 14.22
C LEU A 120 -9.71 -2.80 14.46
N GLU A 121 -9.45 -1.69 15.13
CA GLU A 121 -8.11 -1.21 15.42
C GLU A 121 -7.85 -1.14 16.93
N GLY A 122 -6.59 -1.27 17.32
CA GLY A 122 -6.23 -1.31 18.73
C GLY A 122 -4.74 -1.16 19.00
N PHE A 123 -4.44 -1.00 20.28
CA PHE A 123 -3.08 -0.99 20.84
C PHE A 123 -2.90 -2.15 21.80
N ALA A 124 -1.78 -2.85 21.66
CA ALA A 124 -1.38 -3.95 22.52
C ALA A 124 -0.06 -3.60 23.22
N GLU A 125 -0.05 -3.76 24.54
CA GLU A 125 1.08 -3.48 25.41
C GLU A 125 1.44 -4.71 26.26
N GLU A 126 2.73 -4.89 26.48
CA GLU A 126 3.34 -5.86 27.37
C GLU A 126 3.73 -5.18 28.68
N HIS A 127 3.35 -5.79 29.80
CA HIS A 127 3.79 -5.36 31.12
C HIS A 127 4.50 -6.50 31.84
N ASP A 128 5.63 -6.18 32.46
CA ASP A 128 6.35 -7.10 33.31
C ASP A 128 5.65 -7.21 34.68
N ILE A 129 5.49 -8.42 35.20
CA ILE A 129 5.08 -8.65 36.60
C ILE A 129 6.36 -8.77 37.43
N ALA A 130 6.89 -7.65 37.91
CA ALA A 130 7.92 -7.67 38.95
C ALA A 130 7.23 -7.71 40.33
N GLY A 131 7.28 -8.85 41.02
CA GLY A 131 6.83 -8.97 42.42
C GLY A 131 5.31 -8.97 42.64
N GLY A 132 4.50 -9.30 41.63
CA GLY A 132 3.04 -9.44 41.78
C GLY A 132 2.24 -8.14 41.78
N VAL A 133 2.90 -6.99 41.62
CA VAL A 133 2.26 -5.67 41.55
C VAL A 133 2.35 -5.13 40.12
N LYS A 134 1.23 -4.64 39.60
CA LYS A 134 1.17 -3.95 38.32
C LYS A 134 2.00 -2.66 38.43
N GLN A 135 3.03 -2.47 37.60
CA GLN A 135 3.67 -1.17 37.52
C GLN A 135 2.68 -0.17 36.92
N ASP A 136 2.38 0.90 37.67
CA ASP A 136 1.70 2.08 37.14
C ASP A 136 2.67 2.82 36.21
N GLY A 137 2.62 2.47 34.93
CA GLY A 137 3.43 3.03 33.86
C GLY A 137 2.91 2.58 32.50
N MET A 138 3.28 3.28 31.44
CA MET A 138 2.95 2.88 30.06
C MET A 138 3.67 1.56 29.73
N GLY A 139 2.93 0.56 29.27
CA GLY A 139 3.50 -0.73 28.91
C GLY A 139 4.43 -0.64 27.70
N ARG A 140 5.24 -1.67 27.48
CA ARG A 140 6.06 -1.75 26.27
C ARG A 140 5.16 -2.17 25.10
N PRO A 141 5.32 -1.63 23.89
CA PRO A 141 4.53 -2.09 22.76
C PRO A 141 4.71 -3.60 22.52
N ALA A 142 3.59 -4.32 22.36
CA ALA A 142 3.56 -5.77 22.20
C ALA A 142 3.97 -6.23 20.78
N THR A 143 5.05 -5.65 20.25
CA THR A 143 5.47 -5.81 18.85
C THR A 143 5.84 -7.26 18.54
N GLY A 144 5.33 -7.79 17.42
CA GLY A 144 5.59 -9.15 16.96
C GLY A 144 4.61 -10.20 17.49
N ARG A 145 3.74 -9.84 18.43
CA ARG A 145 2.67 -10.73 18.92
C ARG A 145 1.61 -10.94 17.85
N GLN A 146 1.05 -12.14 17.79
CA GLN A 146 -0.05 -12.46 16.88
C GLN A 146 -1.37 -12.45 17.64
N LEU A 147 -2.31 -11.66 17.14
CA LEU A 147 -3.68 -11.55 17.64
C LEU A 147 -4.64 -12.03 16.56
N ALA A 148 -5.74 -12.67 16.94
CA ALA A 148 -6.80 -13.09 16.02
C ALA A 148 -8.18 -12.90 16.65
N LEU A 149 -9.23 -12.93 15.83
CA LEU A 149 -10.61 -12.93 16.31
C LEU A 149 -11.18 -14.34 16.23
N ALA A 150 -11.58 -14.88 17.38
CA ALA A 150 -12.27 -16.14 17.50
C ALA A 150 -13.80 -15.90 17.55
N PRO A 151 -14.61 -16.50 16.65
CA PRO A 151 -16.06 -16.35 16.72
C PRO A 151 -16.64 -17.05 17.96
N LEU A 152 -17.54 -16.38 18.69
CA LEU A 152 -18.16 -16.92 19.91
C LEU A 152 -19.41 -17.79 19.65
N ARG A 153 -20.05 -17.63 18.48
CA ARG A 153 -21.20 -18.45 18.02
C ARG A 153 -21.16 -18.61 16.50
N GLY A 154 -21.17 -19.85 16.01
CA GLY A 154 -21.13 -20.18 14.57
C GLY A 154 -20.20 -21.36 14.27
N THR A 155 -20.43 -22.05 13.15
CA THR A 155 -19.58 -23.17 12.69
C THR A 155 -18.15 -22.68 12.51
N GLU A 156 -17.17 -23.51 12.90
CA GLU A 156 -15.71 -23.26 12.74
C GLU A 156 -15.30 -22.81 11.32
N SER A 157 -16.19 -22.98 10.33
CA SER A 157 -16.00 -22.67 8.92
C SER A 157 -16.27 -21.21 8.53
N ALA A 158 -16.84 -20.37 9.41
CA ALA A 158 -17.02 -18.93 9.19
C ALA A 158 -15.87 -18.09 9.77
N ALA A 159 -14.89 -18.73 10.42
CA ALA A 159 -13.68 -18.08 10.90
C ALA A 159 -12.79 -17.73 9.71
N GLY A 160 -13.02 -16.55 9.13
CA GLY A 160 -12.00 -15.85 8.36
C GLY A 160 -10.73 -15.84 9.20
N SER A 161 -9.69 -16.51 8.72
CA SER A 161 -8.40 -16.61 9.39
C SER A 161 -7.70 -15.25 9.45
N ASP A 162 -8.09 -14.42 10.42
CA ASP A 162 -7.66 -13.02 10.54
C ASP A 162 -6.63 -12.84 11.66
N SER A 163 -5.54 -13.60 11.64
CA SER A 163 -4.44 -13.33 12.55
C SER A 163 -3.63 -12.12 12.05
N VAL A 164 -3.48 -11.10 12.88
CA VAL A 164 -2.61 -9.94 12.63
C VAL A 164 -1.39 -9.99 13.54
N VAL A 165 -0.25 -9.52 13.03
CA VAL A 165 0.94 -9.27 13.84
C VAL A 165 0.89 -7.83 14.34
N VAL A 166 1.00 -7.64 15.66
CA VAL A 166 1.10 -6.33 16.30
C VAL A 166 2.40 -5.62 15.87
N LYS A 167 2.30 -4.33 15.55
CA LYS A 167 3.41 -3.51 15.04
C LYS A 167 3.48 -2.20 15.81
N SER A 168 4.54 -2.02 16.60
CA SER A 168 4.69 -0.86 17.49
C SER A 168 3.47 -0.66 18.38
N GLY A 169 2.92 -1.77 18.87
CA GLY A 169 1.71 -1.80 19.67
C GLY A 169 0.42 -1.70 18.86
N TYR A 170 0.42 -1.10 17.67
CA TYR A 170 -0.77 -0.99 16.85
C TYR A 170 -1.12 -2.30 16.11
N PHE A 171 -2.41 -2.60 15.98
CA PHE A 171 -2.93 -3.65 15.12
C PHE A 171 -4.27 -3.24 14.50
N GLN A 172 -4.59 -3.83 13.34
CA GLN A 172 -5.91 -3.72 12.72
C GLN A 172 -6.37 -5.08 12.18
N LEU A 173 -7.66 -5.37 12.31
CA LEU A 173 -8.30 -6.60 11.91
C LEU A 173 -9.49 -6.26 11.01
N ARG A 174 -9.56 -6.88 9.83
CA ARG A 174 -10.68 -6.76 8.90
C ARG A 174 -11.70 -7.84 9.26
N GLN A 175 -12.95 -7.48 9.54
CA GLN A 175 -14.00 -8.48 9.80
C GLN A 175 -15.38 -8.05 9.31
N THR A 176 -16.22 -9.02 9.00
CA THR A 176 -17.66 -8.83 8.78
C THR A 176 -18.40 -8.76 10.13
N PRO A 177 -19.63 -8.23 10.16
CA PRO A 177 -20.43 -8.25 11.38
C PRO A 177 -20.58 -9.65 12.00
N GLY A 178 -20.28 -9.78 13.29
CA GLY A 178 -20.32 -11.00 14.08
C GLY A 178 -19.96 -10.73 15.55
N VAL A 179 -20.01 -11.78 16.37
CA VAL A 179 -19.62 -11.72 17.79
C VAL A 179 -18.31 -12.46 17.98
N PHE A 180 -17.26 -11.73 18.36
CA PHE A 180 -15.89 -12.24 18.41
C PHE A 180 -15.23 -12.05 19.78
N GLN A 181 -14.29 -12.94 20.07
CA GLN A 181 -13.36 -12.86 21.18
C GLN A 181 -11.94 -12.67 20.64
N LEU A 182 -11.19 -11.72 21.20
CA LEU A 182 -9.78 -11.53 20.85
C LEU A 182 -8.94 -12.67 21.44
N ALA A 183 -8.16 -13.32 20.60
CA ALA A 183 -7.25 -14.42 20.94
C ALA A 183 -5.79 -14.01 20.70
N LEU A 184 -4.88 -14.56 21.51
CA LEU A 184 -3.42 -14.37 21.41
C LEU A 184 -2.77 -15.69 21.03
N GLN A 185 -1.85 -15.68 20.08
CA GLN A 185 -1.04 -16.87 19.78
C GLN A 185 -0.06 -17.13 20.92
N THR A 186 -0.21 -18.27 21.60
CA THR A 186 0.64 -18.62 22.75
C THR A 186 1.89 -19.36 22.28
N GLN A 187 3.02 -18.65 22.18
CA GLN A 187 4.33 -19.27 21.86
C GLN A 187 5.24 -19.44 23.10
N LYS A 188 4.91 -18.78 24.22
CA LYS A 188 5.65 -18.79 25.51
C LYS A 188 4.66 -18.83 26.70
N ALA A 189 5.20 -18.78 27.93
CA ALA A 189 4.46 -18.67 29.19
C ALA A 189 3.81 -17.26 29.30
N GLU A 190 2.75 -17.03 28.53
CA GLU A 190 2.12 -15.72 28.32
C GLU A 190 0.60 -15.83 28.32
N LYS A 191 -0.07 -14.82 28.87
CA LYS A 191 -1.52 -14.76 28.95
C LYS A 191 -2.05 -13.38 28.60
N LEU A 192 -3.16 -13.35 27.86
CA LEU A 192 -3.98 -12.16 27.64
C LEU A 192 -4.77 -11.86 28.93
N VAL A 193 -4.44 -10.77 29.63
CA VAL A 193 -5.01 -10.50 30.97
C VAL A 193 -6.16 -9.50 30.96
N LYS A 194 -6.16 -8.54 30.04
CA LYS A 194 -7.26 -7.58 29.91
C LYS A 194 -7.52 -7.25 28.44
N PRO A 195 -8.36 -8.02 27.74
CA PRO A 195 -9.04 -7.50 26.56
C PRO A 195 -10.13 -6.53 27.05
N LYS A 196 -10.02 -5.23 26.76
CA LYS A 196 -11.14 -4.31 27.03
C LYS A 196 -12.27 -4.55 26.01
N GLY A 197 -13.04 -5.63 26.18
CA GLY A 197 -14.34 -5.83 25.53
C GLY A 197 -14.55 -7.15 24.79
N LEU A 198 -15.81 -7.60 24.78
CA LEU A 198 -16.34 -8.49 23.74
C LEU A 198 -16.43 -7.67 22.46
N VAL A 199 -15.89 -8.15 21.34
CA VAL A 199 -15.96 -7.40 20.09
C VAL A 199 -17.26 -7.75 19.40
N HIS A 200 -18.28 -6.92 19.63
CA HIS A 200 -19.60 -7.07 19.03
C HIS A 200 -19.69 -6.19 17.79
N LEU A 201 -19.50 -6.80 16.62
CA LEU A 201 -19.74 -6.16 15.34
C LEU A 201 -21.16 -6.51 14.89
N THR A 202 -22.16 -5.66 15.14
CA THR A 202 -23.51 -5.91 14.64
C THR A 202 -23.92 -4.96 13.53
N VAL A 203 -24.44 -5.55 12.46
CA VAL A 203 -25.38 -4.92 11.54
C VAL A 203 -26.55 -5.89 11.46
N ARG A 204 -27.54 -5.74 12.35
CA ARG A 204 -28.77 -6.52 12.26
C ARG A 204 -29.78 -5.74 11.45
N LEU A 205 -30.03 -6.21 10.23
CA LEU A 205 -31.20 -5.80 9.46
C LEU A 205 -32.45 -6.33 10.18
N GLY A 206 -33.27 -5.43 10.72
CA GLY A 206 -34.62 -5.76 11.20
C GLY A 206 -34.77 -6.22 12.66
N ALA A 207 -33.87 -5.85 13.58
CA ALA A 207 -34.10 -6.04 15.03
C ALA A 207 -33.85 -4.73 15.80
N PRO A 208 -34.71 -4.36 16.78
CA PRO A 208 -34.56 -3.13 17.54
C PRO A 208 -33.35 -3.21 18.48
N GLY A 209 -32.38 -2.30 18.31
CA GLY A 209 -31.28 -2.10 19.26
C GLY A 209 -29.88 -2.20 18.65
N ASP A 210 -29.08 -1.15 18.90
CA ASP A 210 -27.67 -0.92 18.57
C ASP A 210 -27.29 -0.67 17.10
N LEU A 211 -27.70 0.51 16.60
CA LEU A 211 -26.93 1.25 15.61
C LEU A 211 -25.79 2.02 16.30
N ALA A 212 -24.72 1.30 16.59
CA ALA A 212 -23.40 1.88 16.73
C ALA A 212 -22.39 0.77 16.44
N GLY A 213 -21.73 0.84 15.28
CA GLY A 213 -20.46 0.15 15.11
C GLY A 213 -19.48 0.74 16.11
N ARG A 214 -19.41 0.20 17.33
CA ARG A 214 -18.23 0.36 18.17
C ARG A 214 -17.11 -0.43 17.52
N GLY A 215 -16.51 0.15 16.48
CA GLY A 215 -15.09 -0.01 16.23
C GLY A 215 -14.37 0.61 17.42
N SER A 216 -14.41 -0.08 18.56
CA SER A 216 -13.75 0.36 19.78
C SER A 216 -12.26 0.25 19.53
N LEU A 217 -11.52 1.31 19.86
CA LEU A 217 -10.08 1.20 20.04
C LEU A 217 -9.82 0.11 21.08
N LEU A 218 -9.28 -1.02 20.64
CA LEU A 218 -9.02 -2.15 21.52
C LEU A 218 -7.70 -1.93 22.24
N GLU A 219 -7.75 -1.68 23.54
CA GLU A 219 -6.56 -1.72 24.37
C GLU A 219 -6.41 -3.12 24.96
N THR A 220 -5.22 -3.70 24.77
CA THR A 220 -4.91 -5.07 25.15
C THR A 220 -3.64 -5.14 25.99
N LEU A 221 -3.74 -5.78 27.16
CA LEU A 221 -2.60 -6.00 28.06
C LEU A 221 -2.16 -7.46 28.03
N LEU A 222 -0.89 -7.67 27.73
CA LEU A 222 -0.20 -8.95 27.75
C LEU A 222 0.68 -9.05 28.98
N MET A 223 0.57 -10.16 29.71
CA MET A 223 1.33 -10.42 30.93
C MET A 223 2.02 -11.79 30.85
N PRO A 224 3.16 -11.97 31.53
CA PRO A 224 3.72 -13.30 31.81
C PRO A 224 2.66 -14.17 32.52
N GLY A 225 2.56 -15.44 32.14
CA GLY A 225 1.58 -16.37 32.69
C GLY A 225 2.01 -17.83 32.56
N GLU A 226 1.26 -18.77 33.11
CA GLU A 226 1.56 -20.19 32.93
C GLU A 226 1.32 -20.62 31.48
N ARG A 227 2.12 -21.59 31.01
CA ARG A 227 1.93 -22.17 29.68
C ARG A 227 0.60 -22.90 29.63
N GLN A 228 -0.38 -22.33 28.93
CA GLN A 228 -1.65 -22.98 28.63
C GLN A 228 -1.59 -23.58 27.23
N ASP A 229 -2.29 -24.71 27.03
CA ASP A 229 -2.56 -25.20 25.68
C ASP A 229 -3.38 -24.15 24.92
N ASP A 230 -3.02 -23.89 23.66
CA ASP A 230 -3.68 -22.87 22.84
C ASP A 230 -4.95 -23.46 22.20
N PRO A 231 -6.17 -23.21 22.73
CA PRO A 231 -7.39 -23.73 22.13
C PRO A 231 -7.66 -23.09 20.76
N TYR A 232 -6.98 -21.98 20.44
CA TYR A 232 -7.12 -21.22 19.21
C TYR A 232 -5.96 -21.43 18.24
N ALA A 233 -5.08 -22.42 18.47
CA ALA A 233 -3.93 -22.71 17.60
C ALA A 233 -4.30 -22.81 16.11
N LYS A 234 -5.49 -23.34 15.81
CA LYS A 234 -6.03 -23.45 14.44
C LYS A 234 -6.23 -22.10 13.76
N LEU A 235 -6.63 -21.05 14.49
CA LEU A 235 -6.82 -19.69 13.94
C LEU A 235 -5.52 -19.11 13.38
N PHE A 236 -4.39 -19.50 13.97
CA PHE A 236 -3.05 -19.06 13.57
C PHE A 236 -2.37 -20.02 12.58
N ALA A 237 -2.99 -21.18 12.30
CA ALA A 237 -2.47 -22.19 11.39
C ALA A 237 -2.97 -22.00 9.95
N THR A 238 -4.15 -21.40 9.77
CA THR A 238 -4.72 -21.08 8.46
C THR A 238 -4.09 -19.78 7.92
N LYS A 239 -3.68 -19.82 6.66
CA LYS A 239 -3.03 -18.67 6.00
C LYS A 239 -4.04 -17.53 5.82
N ASN A 240 -3.74 -16.41 6.46
CA ASN A 240 -4.38 -15.09 6.35
C ASN A 240 -5.17 -14.87 5.04
N SER A 241 -6.44 -15.30 4.99
CA SER A 241 -7.18 -15.49 3.73
C SER A 241 -7.93 -14.24 3.26
N ASP A 242 -8.31 -13.35 4.18
CA ASP A 242 -9.27 -12.28 3.87
C ASP A 242 -8.59 -10.93 3.62
N SER A 243 -7.38 -10.73 4.19
CA SER A 243 -6.49 -9.63 3.80
C SER A 243 -5.63 -9.96 2.58
N ILE A 244 -5.54 -11.24 2.19
CA ILE A 244 -4.76 -11.72 1.06
C ILE A 244 -5.58 -12.66 0.18
N LYS A 245 -6.13 -12.15 -0.92
CA LYS A 245 -6.79 -13.00 -1.93
C LYS A 245 -5.75 -13.49 -2.91
N THR A 246 -5.53 -14.80 -3.03
CA THR A 246 -4.53 -15.37 -3.96
C THR A 246 -5.22 -16.09 -5.12
N PHE A 247 -4.76 -15.82 -6.35
CA PHE A 247 -5.31 -16.37 -7.58
C PHE A 247 -4.19 -16.92 -8.48
N GLY A 248 -4.52 -17.96 -9.27
CA GLY A 248 -3.63 -18.58 -10.24
C GLY A 248 -2.55 -19.51 -9.64
N GLY A 249 -1.88 -20.27 -10.51
CA GLY A 249 -0.64 -20.96 -10.19
C GLY A 249 0.56 -20.05 -10.48
N ALA A 250 1.64 -20.12 -9.68
CA ALA A 250 2.82 -19.24 -9.87
C ALA A 250 3.46 -19.32 -11.27
N GLY A 251 3.09 -20.35 -12.06
CA GLY A 251 3.63 -20.59 -13.40
C GLY A 251 5.12 -20.84 -13.36
N GLY A 252 5.74 -20.79 -14.54
CA GLY A 252 7.19 -20.90 -14.68
C GLY A 252 7.78 -22.29 -14.44
N ASP A 253 9.08 -22.40 -14.73
CA ASP A 253 9.84 -23.64 -14.66
C ASP A 253 10.56 -23.75 -13.30
N ARG A 254 9.98 -24.56 -12.40
CA ARG A 254 10.56 -24.83 -11.07
C ARG A 254 11.91 -25.55 -11.13
N LYS A 255 12.28 -26.16 -12.27
CA LYS A 255 13.61 -26.74 -12.47
C LYS A 255 14.68 -25.65 -12.65
N LYS A 256 14.31 -24.52 -13.28
CA LYS A 256 15.23 -23.38 -13.50
C LYS A 256 15.29 -22.43 -12.31
N CYS A 257 14.14 -22.16 -11.68
CA CYS A 257 14.05 -21.30 -10.51
C CYS A 257 13.28 -22.01 -9.41
N LYS A 258 13.98 -22.37 -8.33
CA LYS A 258 13.36 -23.06 -7.20
C LYS A 258 12.40 -22.16 -6.42
N GLU A 259 12.68 -20.86 -6.41
CA GLU A 259 11.92 -19.84 -5.70
C GLU A 259 10.93 -19.12 -6.61
N THR A 260 9.83 -18.69 -6.02
CA THR A 260 8.90 -17.74 -6.63
C THR A 260 9.43 -16.33 -6.43
N ILE A 261 9.51 -15.55 -7.52
CA ILE A 261 9.85 -14.13 -7.47
C ILE A 261 8.59 -13.35 -7.08
N HIS A 262 8.72 -12.50 -6.05
CA HIS A 262 7.63 -11.68 -5.53
C HIS A 262 7.79 -10.24 -5.98
N ILE A 263 6.78 -9.71 -6.66
CA ILE A 263 6.74 -8.33 -7.16
C ILE A 263 5.49 -7.66 -6.61
N PHE A 264 5.58 -6.45 -6.08
CA PHE A 264 4.40 -5.66 -5.74
C PHE A 264 4.30 -4.40 -6.60
N SER A 265 3.06 -3.96 -6.82
CA SER A 265 2.76 -2.76 -7.59
C SER A 265 1.45 -2.13 -7.13
N VAL A 266 1.24 -0.88 -7.51
CA VAL A 266 0.04 -0.11 -7.19
C VAL A 266 -0.44 0.59 -8.46
N ALA A 267 -1.74 0.52 -8.73
CA ALA A 267 -2.38 1.26 -9.81
C ALA A 267 -3.67 1.89 -9.28
N SER A 268 -4.02 3.06 -9.84
CA SER A 268 -5.26 3.77 -9.55
C SER A 268 -5.82 4.33 -10.85
N GLY A 269 -7.06 3.96 -11.15
CA GLY A 269 -7.76 4.36 -12.38
C GLY A 269 -7.46 3.45 -13.57
N LEU A 270 -8.40 3.40 -14.51
CA LEU A 270 -8.40 2.41 -15.60
C LEU A 270 -7.16 2.52 -16.49
N ARG A 271 -6.59 3.73 -16.65
CA ARG A 271 -5.37 3.95 -17.43
C ARG A 271 -4.16 3.27 -16.81
N TYR A 272 -3.97 3.39 -15.49
CA TYR A 272 -2.84 2.75 -14.82
C TYR A 272 -3.05 1.26 -14.65
N GLU A 273 -4.28 0.78 -14.54
CA GLU A 273 -4.58 -0.66 -14.56
C GLU A 273 -4.22 -1.29 -15.91
N ARG A 274 -4.48 -0.58 -17.02
CA ARG A 274 -4.01 -0.99 -18.36
C ARG A 274 -2.48 -1.04 -18.46
N LEU A 275 -1.79 -0.08 -17.88
CA LEU A 275 -0.32 -0.09 -17.83
C LEU A 275 0.19 -1.26 -16.97
N LEU A 276 -0.42 -1.47 -15.80
CA LEU A 276 -0.07 -2.53 -14.86
C LEU A 276 -0.17 -3.92 -15.49
N ARG A 277 -1.25 -4.23 -16.23
CA ARG A 277 -1.36 -5.53 -16.93
C ARG A 277 -0.24 -5.74 -17.95
N ILE A 278 0.19 -4.68 -18.64
CA ILE A 278 1.29 -4.73 -19.60
C ILE A 278 2.63 -4.90 -18.87
N MET A 279 2.85 -4.20 -17.76
CA MET A 279 4.03 -4.41 -16.91
C MET A 279 4.13 -5.87 -16.48
N MET A 280 3.05 -6.44 -15.94
CA MET A 280 3.01 -7.84 -15.48
C MET A 280 3.31 -8.82 -16.62
N MET A 281 2.74 -8.59 -17.80
CA MET A 281 3.00 -9.38 -18.99
C MET A 281 4.46 -9.26 -19.45
N SER A 282 5.02 -8.04 -19.46
CA SER A 282 6.41 -7.81 -19.86
C SER A 282 7.39 -8.57 -18.96
N VAL A 283 7.15 -8.62 -17.65
CA VAL A 283 7.93 -9.44 -16.71
C VAL A 283 7.81 -10.92 -17.06
N ARG A 284 6.59 -11.43 -17.25
CA ARG A 284 6.35 -12.85 -17.55
C ARG A 284 7.05 -13.30 -18.83
N LYS A 285 7.08 -12.45 -19.88
CA LYS A 285 7.75 -12.76 -21.16
C LYS A 285 9.28 -12.88 -21.00
N HIS A 286 9.87 -12.20 -20.02
CA HIS A 286 11.34 -12.14 -19.85
C HIS A 286 11.90 -12.97 -18.70
N THR A 287 11.06 -13.59 -17.87
CA THR A 287 11.52 -14.56 -16.86
C THR A 287 10.87 -15.91 -17.10
N LYS A 288 11.58 -16.98 -16.75
CA LYS A 288 11.01 -18.35 -16.68
C LYS A 288 10.71 -18.77 -15.25
N CYS A 289 11.06 -17.94 -14.27
CA CYS A 289 10.81 -18.26 -12.87
C CYS A 289 9.30 -18.23 -12.55
N PRO A 290 8.88 -18.95 -11.50
CA PRO A 290 7.55 -18.73 -10.91
C PRO A 290 7.42 -17.29 -10.41
N LEU A 291 6.26 -16.67 -10.64
CA LEU A 291 5.97 -15.28 -10.30
C LEU A 291 4.77 -15.19 -9.38
N ARG A 292 4.84 -14.27 -8.42
CA ARG A 292 3.67 -13.78 -7.68
C ARG A 292 3.66 -12.25 -7.65
N PHE A 293 2.62 -11.67 -8.21
CA PHE A 293 2.33 -10.25 -8.11
C PHE A 293 1.49 -9.96 -6.85
N TRP A 294 1.82 -8.90 -6.13
CA TRP A 294 1.08 -8.41 -4.98
C TRP A 294 0.53 -7.02 -5.30
N LEU A 295 -0.79 -6.85 -5.28
CA LEU A 295 -1.44 -5.59 -5.66
C LEU A 295 -2.19 -4.98 -4.49
N VAL A 296 -2.10 -3.67 -4.31
CA VAL A 296 -2.81 -2.97 -3.23
C VAL A 296 -4.29 -2.80 -3.58
N GLU A 297 -5.15 -3.58 -2.93
CA GLU A 297 -6.57 -3.71 -3.26
C GLU A 297 -7.33 -2.38 -3.16
N ASN A 298 -6.93 -1.52 -2.22
CA ASN A 298 -7.61 -0.26 -1.90
C ASN A 298 -7.76 0.69 -3.10
N PHE A 299 -6.91 0.57 -4.12
CA PHE A 299 -6.88 1.48 -5.27
C PHE A 299 -7.38 0.85 -6.58
N LEU A 300 -7.64 -0.46 -6.58
CA LEU A 300 -8.06 -1.17 -7.78
C LEU A 300 -9.58 -1.04 -8.00
N SER A 301 -9.96 -0.89 -9.26
CA SER A 301 -11.33 -0.95 -9.72
C SER A 301 -11.93 -2.35 -9.52
N ALA A 302 -13.24 -2.44 -9.28
CA ALA A 302 -13.91 -3.73 -9.19
C ALA A 302 -13.83 -4.55 -10.48
N SER A 303 -13.86 -3.89 -11.65
CA SER A 303 -13.69 -4.57 -12.94
C SER A 303 -12.33 -5.26 -13.02
N PHE A 304 -11.25 -4.55 -12.67
CA PHE A 304 -9.91 -5.13 -12.67
C PHE A 304 -9.79 -6.25 -11.64
N ARG A 305 -10.30 -6.07 -10.41
CA ARG A 305 -10.32 -7.13 -9.37
C ARG A 305 -11.01 -8.41 -9.85
N ARG A 306 -12.12 -8.30 -10.60
CA ARG A 306 -12.83 -9.47 -11.17
C ARG A 306 -12.04 -10.16 -12.30
N MET A 307 -11.29 -9.40 -13.09
CA MET A 307 -10.52 -9.90 -14.22
C MET A 307 -9.21 -10.60 -13.80
N LEU A 308 -8.60 -10.17 -12.70
CA LEU A 308 -7.28 -10.65 -12.23
C LEU A 308 -7.12 -12.19 -12.20
N PRO A 309 -8.08 -13.01 -11.73
CA PRO A 309 -7.91 -14.46 -11.66
C PRO A 309 -7.77 -15.10 -13.04
N GLY A 310 -8.63 -14.72 -13.99
CA GLY A 310 -8.60 -15.21 -15.37
C GLY A 310 -7.33 -14.76 -16.09
N LEU A 311 -6.97 -13.48 -15.94
CA LEU A 311 -5.75 -12.94 -16.51
C LEU A 311 -4.49 -13.65 -15.99
N ALA A 312 -4.42 -13.91 -14.68
CA ALA A 312 -3.30 -14.59 -14.05
C ALA A 312 -3.12 -16.03 -14.55
N ALA A 313 -4.23 -16.75 -14.76
CA ALA A 313 -4.22 -18.09 -15.31
C ALA A 313 -3.72 -18.11 -16.78
N GLU A 314 -4.24 -17.20 -17.61
CA GLU A 314 -3.90 -17.13 -19.04
C GLU A 314 -2.45 -16.69 -19.28
N VAL A 315 -1.98 -15.68 -18.55
CA VAL A 315 -0.61 -15.16 -18.70
C VAL A 315 0.42 -16.04 -17.98
N GLY A 316 0.03 -16.76 -16.93
CA GLY A 316 0.89 -17.74 -16.24
C GLY A 316 1.70 -17.16 -15.08
N PHE A 317 1.03 -16.48 -14.16
CA PHE A 317 1.59 -16.03 -12.87
C PHE A 317 0.57 -16.17 -11.75
N ALA A 318 1.01 -16.13 -10.49
CA ALA A 318 0.11 -15.94 -9.36
C ALA A 318 -0.11 -14.44 -9.10
N VAL A 319 -1.29 -14.07 -8.63
CA VAL A 319 -1.57 -12.71 -8.16
C VAL A 319 -2.23 -12.78 -6.79
N SER A 320 -1.79 -11.90 -5.89
CA SER A 320 -2.36 -11.74 -4.56
C SER A 320 -2.75 -10.28 -4.37
N THR A 321 -3.92 -9.99 -3.80
CA THR A 321 -4.26 -8.63 -3.36
C THR A 321 -3.89 -8.45 -1.88
N VAL A 322 -3.46 -7.26 -1.48
CA VAL A 322 -3.22 -6.90 -0.07
C VAL A 322 -4.04 -5.67 0.26
N THR A 323 -4.57 -5.62 1.48
CA THR A 323 -5.28 -4.44 1.99
C THR A 323 -4.77 -4.06 3.37
N TYR A 324 -4.67 -2.77 3.60
CA TYR A 324 -4.33 -2.18 4.89
C TYR A 324 -5.02 -0.83 4.96
N LYS A 325 -5.69 -0.51 6.06
CA LYS A 325 -6.29 0.80 6.27
C LYS A 325 -5.23 1.78 6.77
N TRP A 326 -5.36 3.05 6.40
CA TRP A 326 -4.56 4.12 6.99
C TRP A 326 -4.81 4.17 8.51
N PRO A 327 -3.77 4.07 9.36
CA PRO A 327 -3.94 4.12 10.81
C PRO A 327 -4.40 5.50 11.27
N THR A 328 -5.36 5.55 12.20
CA THR A 328 -5.94 6.80 12.72
C THR A 328 -4.96 7.71 13.45
N TRP A 329 -3.87 7.16 13.98
CA TRP A 329 -2.79 7.92 14.63
C TRP A 329 -1.78 8.52 13.64
N LEU A 330 -1.73 8.02 12.41
CA LEU A 330 -0.79 8.48 11.38
C LEU A 330 -1.42 9.65 10.61
N ARG A 331 -0.69 10.75 10.43
CA ARG A 331 -1.22 11.96 9.78
C ARG A 331 -1.65 11.66 8.35
N GLU A 332 -2.93 11.82 8.04
CA GLU A 332 -3.46 11.51 6.72
C GLU A 332 -2.97 12.46 5.62
N GLN A 333 -3.09 11.99 4.37
CA GLN A 333 -2.90 12.82 3.17
C GLN A 333 -4.24 13.04 2.49
N VAL A 334 -4.51 14.30 2.13
CA VAL A 334 -5.77 14.68 1.46
C VAL A 334 -5.75 14.32 -0.03
N GLN A 335 -4.61 14.50 -0.70
CA GLN A 335 -4.49 14.22 -2.12
C GLN A 335 -4.28 12.71 -2.36
N LYS A 336 -5.15 12.09 -3.18
CA LYS A 336 -5.10 10.66 -3.51
C LYS A 336 -3.72 10.19 -3.97
N GLN A 337 -3.04 10.98 -4.80
CA GLN A 337 -1.69 10.66 -5.28
C GLN A 337 -0.67 10.52 -4.14
N ARG A 338 -0.71 11.41 -3.14
CA ARG A 338 0.17 11.36 -1.96
C ARG A 338 -0.16 10.18 -1.06
N VAL A 339 -1.44 9.80 -0.97
CA VAL A 339 -1.86 8.56 -0.31
C VAL A 339 -1.22 7.36 -1.02
N ILE A 340 -1.34 7.25 -2.35
CA ILE A 340 -0.74 6.14 -3.12
C ILE A 340 0.78 6.06 -2.91
N TRP A 341 1.49 7.20 -2.96
CA TRP A 341 2.92 7.26 -2.67
C TRP A 341 3.26 6.74 -1.27
N ALA A 342 2.52 7.15 -0.25
CA ALA A 342 2.71 6.65 1.10
C ALA A 342 2.53 5.12 1.19
N TYR A 343 1.53 4.55 0.50
CA TYR A 343 1.34 3.10 0.47
C TYR A 343 2.50 2.34 -0.20
N LYS A 344 3.26 2.98 -1.12
CA LYS A 344 4.45 2.33 -1.71
C LYS A 344 5.57 2.09 -0.69
N ILE A 345 5.64 2.87 0.39
CA ILE A 345 6.81 2.89 1.29
C ILE A 345 6.50 2.66 2.77
N LEU A 346 5.43 3.24 3.31
CA LEU A 346 5.18 3.29 4.76
C LEU A 346 4.72 1.96 5.35
N PHE A 347 4.21 1.03 4.54
CA PHE A 347 3.50 -0.17 5.03
C PHE A 347 4.11 -1.49 4.54
N LEU A 348 5.35 -1.46 4.04
CA LEU A 348 6.05 -2.64 3.52
C LEU A 348 6.23 -3.77 4.56
N ASP A 349 6.33 -3.42 5.84
CA ASP A 349 6.45 -4.36 6.94
C ASP A 349 5.14 -5.09 7.27
N VAL A 350 3.99 -4.54 6.88
CA VAL A 350 2.65 -5.01 7.25
C VAL A 350 1.83 -5.59 6.09
N PHE A 351 2.06 -5.18 4.85
CA PHE A 351 1.32 -5.70 3.69
C PHE A 351 1.50 -7.20 3.47
N PHE A 352 2.74 -7.67 3.63
CA PHE A 352 3.11 -9.01 3.18
C PHE A 352 3.14 -9.98 4.35
N PRO A 353 2.67 -11.22 4.18
CA PRO A 353 2.70 -12.21 5.25
C PRO A 353 4.15 -12.54 5.64
N GLY A 354 4.34 -13.07 6.86
CA GLY A 354 5.65 -13.57 7.30
C GLY A 354 6.18 -14.72 6.42
N GLU A 355 5.29 -15.39 5.68
CA GLU A 355 5.58 -16.48 4.74
C GLU A 355 6.20 -16.06 3.40
N VAL A 356 6.30 -14.76 3.10
CA VAL A 356 7.20 -14.29 2.02
C VAL A 356 8.64 -14.49 2.53
N LYS A 357 9.01 -15.76 2.68
CA LYS A 357 10.23 -16.28 3.28
C LYS A 357 11.25 -16.49 2.17
N ARG A 358 12.47 -16.02 2.44
CA ARG A 358 13.73 -16.53 1.89
C ARG A 358 13.65 -18.05 1.65
N SER A 359 14.05 -18.53 0.47
CA SER A 359 14.84 -19.77 0.42
C SER A 359 16.17 -19.48 1.10
N TRP A 360 16.35 -20.04 2.28
CA TRP A 360 17.68 -20.20 2.85
C TRP A 360 18.51 -21.01 1.84
N ALA A 361 19.51 -20.36 1.23
CA ALA A 361 20.64 -21.12 0.73
C ALA A 361 21.31 -21.74 1.96
N THR A 362 21.04 -23.01 2.22
CA THR A 362 21.73 -23.81 3.23
C THR A 362 23.22 -23.50 3.18
N GLU A 363 23.76 -23.16 4.33
CA GLU A 363 25.16 -22.92 4.59
C GLU A 363 25.98 -24.11 4.08
N ARG A 364 26.52 -24.02 2.86
CA ARG A 364 27.56 -24.95 2.42
C ARG A 364 28.80 -24.59 3.21
N LYS A 365 28.98 -25.23 4.37
CA LYS A 365 30.26 -25.29 5.09
C LYS A 365 31.31 -25.90 4.16
N ARG A 366 31.97 -25.06 3.36
CA ARG A 366 33.22 -25.42 2.72
C ARG A 366 34.30 -25.23 3.79
N LYS A 367 34.97 -26.33 4.18
CA LYS A 367 36.03 -26.37 5.20
C LYS A 367 36.88 -25.08 5.15
N GLY A 368 36.77 -24.22 6.18
CA GLY A 368 37.66 -23.07 6.40
C GLY A 368 37.12 -21.66 6.12
N ARG A 369 35.92 -21.46 5.54
CA ARG A 369 35.33 -20.11 5.41
C ARG A 369 33.81 -20.12 5.57
N SER A 370 33.33 -19.76 6.75
CA SER A 370 31.92 -19.46 7.02
C SER A 370 31.60 -18.06 6.46
N LYS A 371 31.22 -17.95 5.19
CA LYS A 371 30.61 -16.70 4.68
C LYS A 371 29.11 -16.90 4.68
N ALA A 372 28.45 -16.47 5.75
CA ALA A 372 26.99 -16.37 5.79
C ALA A 372 26.54 -15.55 4.56
N ARG A 373 25.77 -16.14 3.65
CA ARG A 373 25.18 -15.41 2.54
C ARG A 373 24.02 -14.58 3.10
N LEU A 374 24.32 -13.33 3.41
CA LEU A 374 23.38 -12.25 3.73
C LEU A 374 22.37 -12.16 2.56
N GLY A 375 21.07 -12.29 2.82
CA GLY A 375 20.17 -11.14 2.63
C GLY A 375 19.61 -11.10 1.20
N ARG A 376 18.81 -12.09 0.79
CA ARG A 376 18.11 -12.02 -0.51
C ARG A 376 16.85 -11.16 -0.36
N PRO A 377 16.51 -10.31 -1.34
CA PRO A 377 15.32 -9.47 -1.29
C PRO A 377 14.06 -10.33 -1.08
N GLY A 378 13.19 -9.84 -0.20
CA GLY A 378 11.90 -10.46 0.08
C GLY A 378 10.81 -10.01 -0.89
N ILE A 379 10.97 -8.84 -1.51
CA ILE A 379 10.03 -8.33 -2.51
C ILE A 379 10.66 -7.27 -3.43
N LEU A 380 10.19 -7.19 -4.67
CA LEU A 380 10.53 -6.15 -5.65
C LEU A 380 9.34 -5.21 -5.84
N PHE A 381 9.58 -3.91 -5.92
CA PHE A 381 8.62 -2.93 -6.44
C PHE A 381 8.91 -2.64 -7.90
N ILE A 382 7.87 -2.64 -8.73
CA ILE A 382 7.93 -2.15 -10.12
C ILE A 382 6.69 -1.30 -10.35
N ASP A 383 6.89 -0.04 -10.74
CA ASP A 383 5.77 0.86 -11.01
C ASP A 383 4.93 0.39 -12.21
N ALA A 384 3.64 0.71 -12.19
CA ALA A 384 2.65 0.15 -13.12
C ALA A 384 2.94 0.51 -14.59
N ASP A 385 3.63 1.60 -14.85
CA ASP A 385 3.94 2.14 -16.15
C ASP A 385 5.30 1.73 -16.72
N GLN A 386 5.99 0.78 -16.07
CA GLN A 386 7.25 0.25 -16.58
C GLN A 386 7.08 -0.85 -17.62
N ILE A 387 8.05 -0.93 -18.53
CA ILE A 387 8.29 -2.09 -19.39
C ILE A 387 9.57 -2.80 -18.96
N VAL A 388 9.47 -4.10 -18.70
CA VAL A 388 10.60 -4.93 -18.28
C VAL A 388 11.11 -5.74 -19.47
N ARG A 389 12.42 -5.67 -19.73
CA ARG A 389 13.14 -6.30 -20.85
C ARG A 389 14.16 -7.36 -20.41
N ALA A 390 14.41 -7.48 -19.11
CA ALA A 390 15.40 -8.42 -18.55
C ALA A 390 14.75 -9.43 -17.60
N ASP A 391 15.48 -10.51 -17.29
CA ASP A 391 15.05 -11.46 -16.27
C ASP A 391 15.18 -10.83 -14.88
N VAL A 392 14.03 -10.51 -14.27
CA VAL A 392 13.93 -9.94 -12.91
C VAL A 392 14.56 -10.82 -11.83
N ARG A 393 14.87 -12.08 -12.14
CA ARG A 393 15.69 -12.95 -11.29
C ARG A 393 17.01 -12.30 -10.90
N GLU A 394 17.63 -11.53 -11.80
CA GLU A 394 18.88 -10.85 -11.51
C GLU A 394 18.76 -9.84 -10.35
N LEU A 395 17.66 -9.07 -10.28
CA LEU A 395 17.36 -8.22 -9.12
C LEU A 395 17.01 -9.05 -7.89
N TRP A 396 16.24 -10.13 -8.08
CA TRP A 396 15.84 -11.02 -6.99
C TRP A 396 17.03 -11.70 -6.30
N GLU A 397 18.13 -11.91 -7.02
CA GLU A 397 19.33 -12.55 -6.48
C GLU A 397 20.43 -11.56 -6.06
N LEU A 398 20.21 -10.25 -6.28
CA LEU A 398 21.18 -9.20 -6.00
C LEU A 398 21.40 -9.03 -4.49
N ASP A 399 22.67 -9.00 -4.08
CA ASP A 399 23.06 -8.76 -2.69
C ASP A 399 23.05 -7.25 -2.41
N ILE A 400 22.11 -6.80 -1.58
CA ILE A 400 22.01 -5.40 -1.17
C ILE A 400 22.90 -5.04 0.03
N GLU A 401 23.92 -5.86 0.32
CA GLU A 401 24.99 -5.60 1.31
C GLU A 401 24.46 -5.36 2.72
N GLY A 402 23.41 -6.08 3.10
CA GLY A 402 22.79 -5.97 4.42
C GLY A 402 22.01 -4.68 4.64
N LYS A 403 21.76 -3.88 3.60
CA LYS A 403 20.81 -2.76 3.65
C LYS A 403 19.38 -3.29 3.59
N VAL A 404 18.41 -2.51 4.07
CA VAL A 404 17.00 -2.96 4.14
C VAL A 404 16.27 -2.88 2.80
N TYR A 405 16.73 -2.01 1.93
CA TYR A 405 16.23 -1.85 0.57
C TYR A 405 17.33 -1.33 -0.36
N GLY A 406 17.11 -1.49 -1.66
CA GLY A 406 17.95 -0.92 -2.72
C GLY A 406 17.11 -0.26 -3.79
N PHE A 407 17.52 0.92 -4.25
CA PHE A 407 16.82 1.74 -5.24
C PHE A 407 17.76 2.07 -6.39
N VAL A 408 17.21 2.36 -7.57
CA VAL A 408 18.03 2.83 -8.70
C VAL A 408 18.29 4.34 -8.55
N PRO A 409 19.53 4.82 -8.64
CA PRO A 409 19.82 6.25 -8.64
C PRO A 409 19.30 6.94 -9.91
N PHE A 410 19.07 8.25 -9.85
CA PHE A 410 18.87 9.04 -11.07
C PHE A 410 20.05 8.86 -12.02
N CYS A 411 19.76 8.75 -13.33
CA CYS A 411 20.78 8.66 -14.37
C CYS A 411 21.78 9.81 -14.24
N GLY A 412 23.03 9.47 -13.92
CA GLY A 412 24.08 10.45 -13.71
C GLY A 412 24.12 11.10 -12.30
N SER A 413 23.44 10.53 -11.30
CA SER A 413 23.51 10.98 -9.90
C SER A 413 24.72 10.38 -9.17
N GLY A 414 25.26 11.07 -8.14
CA GLY A 414 26.32 10.54 -7.27
C GLY A 414 27.75 10.93 -7.65
N PRO A 415 28.76 10.42 -6.90
CA PRO A 415 30.16 10.84 -7.05
C PRO A 415 30.74 10.41 -8.40
N SER A 416 31.55 11.27 -9.02
CA SER A 416 32.19 11.02 -10.32
C SER A 416 33.05 9.74 -10.36
N GLU A 417 33.52 9.28 -9.22
CA GLU A 417 34.37 8.08 -9.04
C GLU A 417 33.59 6.78 -8.84
N SER A 418 32.26 6.85 -8.69
CA SER A 418 31.42 5.71 -8.24
C SER A 418 31.01 4.72 -9.33
N LEU A 419 31.31 5.00 -10.62
CA LEU A 419 31.01 4.09 -11.71
C LEU A 419 32.17 3.14 -11.99
N SER A 420 32.02 1.89 -11.54
CA SER A 420 32.70 0.75 -12.16
C SER A 420 31.70 -0.20 -12.80
N SER A 421 31.01 0.24 -13.86
CA SER A 421 30.33 -0.72 -14.74
C SER A 421 31.39 -1.47 -15.55
N SER A 422 31.74 -2.67 -15.08
CA SER A 422 32.62 -3.60 -15.81
C SER A 422 32.07 -3.93 -17.20
N MET A 423 30.74 -3.92 -17.36
CA MET A 423 30.02 -4.15 -18.61
C MET A 423 30.16 -2.97 -19.59
N TRP A 424 30.07 -1.72 -19.12
CA TRP A 424 30.29 -0.55 -19.97
C TRP A 424 31.73 -0.46 -20.48
N LYS A 425 32.70 -0.80 -19.61
CA LYS A 425 34.12 -0.87 -19.99
C LYS A 425 34.36 -1.93 -21.08
N SER A 426 33.64 -3.06 -21.01
CA SER A 426 33.67 -4.12 -22.02
C SER A 426 33.05 -3.69 -23.37
N LEU A 427 32.03 -2.82 -23.36
CA LEU A 427 31.30 -2.42 -24.57
C LEU A 427 31.89 -1.20 -25.28
N THR A 428 32.54 -0.29 -24.56
CA THR A 428 33.00 1.02 -25.11
C THR A 428 34.51 1.21 -25.07
N GLY A 429 35.24 0.31 -24.41
CA GLY A 429 36.68 0.47 -24.15
C GLY A 429 37.02 1.59 -23.17
N LYS A 430 36.03 2.31 -22.62
CA LYS A 430 36.19 3.39 -21.63
C LYS A 430 35.33 3.10 -20.40
N ALA A 431 35.75 3.54 -19.21
CA ALA A 431 34.85 3.53 -18.06
C ALA A 431 33.70 4.53 -18.31
N ALA A 432 32.44 4.13 -18.10
CA ALA A 432 31.31 5.04 -18.20
C ALA A 432 31.53 6.16 -17.18
N LYS A 433 31.50 7.42 -17.61
CA LYS A 433 31.42 8.52 -16.67
C LYS A 433 29.96 8.78 -16.33
N GLN A 434 29.73 9.27 -15.12
CA GLN A 434 28.40 9.62 -14.63
C GLN A 434 27.69 10.61 -15.57
N GLU A 435 28.47 11.48 -16.21
CA GLU A 435 28.02 12.44 -17.22
C GLU A 435 27.50 11.79 -18.51
N ASP A 436 28.04 10.64 -18.93
CA ASP A 436 27.64 9.97 -20.19
C ASP A 436 26.21 9.40 -20.11
N LEU A 437 25.68 9.26 -18.90
CA LEU A 437 24.35 8.73 -18.62
C LEU A 437 23.29 9.83 -18.52
N LYS A 438 23.68 11.11 -18.42
CA LYS A 438 22.72 12.22 -18.27
C LYS A 438 22.04 12.53 -19.59
N ASN A 439 20.74 12.80 -19.55
CA ASN A 439 20.08 13.51 -20.65
C ASN A 439 20.51 14.99 -20.63
N PRO A 440 21.17 15.52 -21.70
CA PRO A 440 21.60 16.91 -21.76
C PRO A 440 20.43 17.91 -21.67
N ASP A 441 19.24 17.55 -22.18
CA ASP A 441 18.07 18.44 -22.27
C ASP A 441 17.47 18.77 -20.89
N THR A 442 17.76 17.95 -19.88
CA THR A 442 17.15 18.06 -18.55
C THR A 442 18.13 18.34 -17.43
N VAL A 443 19.40 18.60 -17.73
CA VAL A 443 20.43 18.92 -16.73
C VAL A 443 20.01 20.08 -15.83
N GLY A 444 19.39 21.12 -16.41
CA GLY A 444 18.90 22.29 -15.66
C GLY A 444 17.77 22.00 -14.65
N PHE A 445 17.08 20.86 -14.76
CA PHE A 445 15.97 20.48 -13.87
C PHE A 445 16.41 19.58 -12.71
N ARG A 446 17.70 19.25 -12.58
CA ARG A 446 18.25 18.32 -11.59
C ARG A 446 18.37 18.99 -10.22
N PHE A 447 17.22 19.14 -9.56
CA PHE A 447 17.12 19.83 -8.27
C PHE A 447 17.95 19.20 -7.16
N TRP A 448 18.26 17.90 -7.25
CA TRP A 448 19.09 17.19 -6.27
C TRP A 448 20.58 17.56 -6.33
N GLU A 449 21.04 18.22 -7.39
CA GLU A 449 22.43 18.67 -7.54
C GLU A 449 22.65 20.11 -7.01
N GLN A 450 21.60 20.71 -6.43
CA GLN A 450 21.61 22.06 -5.87
C GLN A 450 20.84 22.17 -4.53
N GLY A 451 21.00 23.32 -3.86
CA GLY A 451 20.22 23.69 -2.68
C GLY A 451 20.23 22.68 -1.53
N PHE A 452 19.04 22.41 -0.98
CA PHE A 452 18.83 21.55 0.17
C PHE A 452 19.37 20.13 -0.06
N TRP A 453 18.92 19.46 -1.14
CA TRP A 453 19.26 18.06 -1.39
C TRP A 453 20.75 17.81 -1.57
N LYS A 454 21.46 18.69 -2.28
CA LYS A 454 22.92 18.63 -2.40
C LYS A 454 23.62 18.69 -1.03
N THR A 455 23.16 19.60 -0.18
CA THR A 455 23.73 19.82 1.16
C THR A 455 23.41 18.65 2.09
N HIS A 456 22.16 18.18 2.04
CA HIS A 456 21.65 17.10 2.89
C HIS A 456 22.29 15.75 2.58
N LEU A 457 22.37 15.38 1.29
CA LEU A 457 22.97 14.12 0.85
C LEU A 457 24.49 14.11 0.99
N LYS A 458 25.14 15.28 1.12
CA LYS A 458 26.60 15.44 1.09
C LYS A 458 27.20 14.82 -0.19
N ASN A 459 28.50 14.95 -0.44
CA ASN A 459 29.13 14.38 -1.65
C ASN A 459 29.22 12.84 -1.67
N ARG A 460 28.43 12.12 -0.85
CA ARG A 460 28.55 10.67 -0.63
C ARG A 460 27.28 9.87 -0.93
N HIS A 461 26.13 10.52 -1.09
CA HIS A 461 24.87 9.84 -1.29
C HIS A 461 24.25 10.20 -2.64
N PHE A 462 23.65 9.21 -3.29
CA PHE A 462 22.90 9.37 -4.53
C PHE A 462 21.48 9.82 -4.20
N TYR A 463 20.86 10.55 -5.11
CA TYR A 463 19.41 10.75 -5.08
C TYR A 463 18.75 9.64 -5.92
N HIS A 464 17.89 8.84 -5.28
CA HIS A 464 17.31 7.62 -5.84
C HIS A 464 15.87 7.81 -6.31
N ILE A 465 15.43 6.96 -7.25
CA ILE A 465 14.09 6.98 -7.86
C ILE A 465 13.22 5.87 -7.27
N SER A 466 11.96 6.18 -6.90
CA SER A 466 11.00 5.24 -6.29
C SER A 466 10.24 4.36 -7.29
N ALA A 467 10.57 4.41 -8.58
CA ALA A 467 9.88 3.65 -9.63
C ALA A 467 10.25 2.15 -9.60
N LEU A 468 11.48 1.81 -9.21
CA LEU A 468 11.93 0.43 -9.05
C LEU A 468 12.84 0.32 -7.84
N PHE A 469 12.52 -0.63 -6.94
CA PHE A 469 13.34 -0.92 -5.78
C PHE A 469 13.16 -2.34 -5.29
N VAL A 470 14.12 -2.80 -4.48
CA VAL A 470 14.09 -4.12 -3.83
C VAL A 470 14.08 -3.93 -2.33
N VAL A 471 13.41 -4.82 -1.60
CA VAL A 471 13.30 -4.76 -0.14
C VAL A 471 13.64 -6.12 0.45
N ASP A 472 14.63 -6.19 1.32
CA ASP A 472 14.81 -7.35 2.21
C ASP A 472 13.81 -7.21 3.35
N LEU A 473 12.60 -7.78 3.16
CA LEU A 473 11.51 -7.71 4.15
C LEU A 473 11.92 -8.26 5.53
N VAL A 474 12.87 -9.19 5.59
CA VAL A 474 13.36 -9.72 6.88
C VAL A 474 14.19 -8.66 7.58
N ALA A 475 15.19 -8.10 6.88
CA ALA A 475 16.02 -7.03 7.44
C ALA A 475 15.19 -5.77 7.76
N PHE A 476 14.26 -5.41 6.88
CA PHE A 476 13.36 -4.27 7.04
C PHE A 476 12.54 -4.39 8.32
N ARG A 477 11.94 -5.56 8.59
CA ARG A 477 11.20 -5.84 9.83
C ARG A 477 12.10 -5.91 11.05
N GLN A 478 13.24 -6.61 10.96
CA GLN A 478 14.17 -6.80 12.08
C GLN A 478 14.78 -5.47 12.58
N ARG A 479 14.95 -4.50 11.67
CA ARG A 479 15.48 -3.18 12.00
C ARG A 479 14.41 -2.16 12.37
N GLY A 480 13.12 -2.54 12.39
CA GLY A 480 12.03 -1.59 12.62
C GLY A 480 11.97 -0.48 11.56
N ALA A 481 12.41 -0.76 10.32
CA ALA A 481 12.55 0.28 9.29
C ALA A 481 11.20 0.93 8.93
N GLY A 482 10.10 0.17 8.98
CA GLY A 482 8.75 0.70 8.77
C GLY A 482 8.35 1.75 9.81
N ASP A 483 8.66 1.50 11.09
CA ASP A 483 8.37 2.43 12.18
C ASP A 483 9.21 3.71 12.05
N ILE A 484 10.50 3.55 11.81
CA ILE A 484 11.43 4.67 11.57
C ILE A 484 10.91 5.56 10.42
N LEU A 485 10.45 4.96 9.32
CA LEU A 485 9.89 5.70 8.19
C LEU A 485 8.61 6.45 8.58
N ARG A 486 7.70 5.82 9.34
CA ARG A 486 6.44 6.43 9.80
C ARG A 486 6.69 7.58 10.79
N ASP A 487 7.66 7.44 11.69
CA ASP A 487 8.03 8.49 12.65
C ASP A 487 8.60 9.73 11.94
N VAL A 488 9.54 9.52 11.01
CA VAL A 488 10.11 10.63 10.22
C VAL A 488 9.04 11.26 9.32
N TYR A 489 8.18 10.45 8.71
CA TYR A 489 7.03 10.93 7.97
C TYR A 489 6.11 11.82 8.83
N GLN A 490 5.77 11.38 10.04
CA GLN A 490 4.90 12.11 10.96
C GLN A 490 5.51 13.46 11.36
N SER A 491 6.84 13.49 11.55
CA SER A 491 7.59 14.72 11.87
C SER A 491 7.62 15.69 10.70
N LEU A 492 7.89 15.22 9.48
CA LEU A 492 8.04 16.09 8.30
C LEU A 492 6.70 16.65 7.83
N THR A 493 5.65 15.81 7.83
CA THR A 493 4.32 16.19 7.34
C THR A 493 3.52 17.09 8.27
N ALA A 494 4.12 17.52 9.38
CA ALA A 494 3.67 18.72 10.09
C ALA A 494 3.59 19.93 9.16
N ASP A 495 4.54 20.04 8.23
CA ASP A 495 4.50 20.97 7.11
C ASP A 495 3.83 20.32 5.88
N PRO A 496 2.68 20.84 5.39
CA PRO A 496 2.00 20.31 4.20
C PRO A 496 2.81 20.45 2.91
N HIS A 497 3.83 21.32 2.87
CA HIS A 497 4.70 21.51 1.70
C HIS A 497 5.96 20.62 1.74
N SER A 498 6.14 19.83 2.79
CA SER A 498 7.20 18.83 2.87
C SER A 498 6.96 17.66 1.91
N LEU A 499 8.04 16.92 1.60
CA LEU A 499 8.01 15.68 0.84
C LEU A 499 7.25 15.85 -0.49
N ALA A 500 7.83 16.60 -1.43
CA ALA A 500 7.20 16.91 -2.72
C ALA A 500 6.78 15.62 -3.45
N ASN A 501 7.67 14.62 -3.48
CA ASN A 501 7.40 13.26 -3.94
C ASN A 501 7.61 12.30 -2.77
N LEU A 502 6.56 12.05 -1.98
CA LEU A 502 6.65 11.36 -0.68
C LEU A 502 7.41 10.03 -0.73
N ASP A 503 7.09 9.17 -1.68
CA ASP A 503 7.69 7.84 -1.85
C ASP A 503 9.17 7.88 -2.22
N GLN A 504 9.63 8.97 -2.82
CA GLN A 504 11.01 9.19 -3.22
C GLN A 504 11.80 10.00 -2.18
N ASP A 505 11.23 11.11 -1.71
CA ASP A 505 11.87 12.05 -0.80
C ASP A 505 12.09 11.43 0.57
N LEU A 506 11.14 10.64 1.10
CA LEU A 506 11.28 10.08 2.44
C LEU A 506 12.49 9.12 2.55
N PRO A 507 12.67 8.10 1.69
CA PRO A 507 13.88 7.28 1.70
C PRO A 507 15.16 8.08 1.47
N ASN A 508 15.14 9.08 0.57
CA ASN A 508 16.31 9.91 0.28
C ASN A 508 16.65 10.87 1.43
N TYR A 509 15.67 11.32 2.20
CA TYR A 509 15.90 12.17 3.36
C TYR A 509 16.59 11.40 4.48
N ILE A 510 16.22 10.13 4.68
CA ILE A 510 16.65 9.35 5.84
C ILE A 510 17.85 8.41 5.58
N GLN A 511 18.58 8.58 4.47
CA GLN A 511 19.68 7.68 4.10
C GLN A 511 20.77 7.52 5.18
N ALA A 512 20.96 8.53 6.04
CA ALA A 512 21.91 8.47 7.15
C ALA A 512 21.52 7.43 8.21
N ASN A 513 20.23 7.25 8.47
CA ASN A 513 19.71 6.29 9.45
C ASN A 513 19.30 4.96 8.81
N LEU A 514 18.73 5.01 7.60
CA LEU A 514 18.37 3.84 6.80
C LEU A 514 19.08 3.91 5.43
N PRO A 515 20.32 3.40 5.34
CA PRO A 515 21.11 3.44 4.11
C PRO A 515 20.45 2.71 2.95
N ILE A 516 20.55 3.29 1.75
CA ILE A 516 20.04 2.72 0.50
C ILE A 516 21.16 1.95 -0.20
N HIS A 517 20.85 0.76 -0.74
CA HIS A 517 21.74 0.13 -1.71
C HIS A 517 21.48 0.72 -3.09
N SER A 518 22.47 1.34 -3.71
CA SER A 518 22.33 1.87 -5.07
C SER A 518 22.38 0.72 -6.08
N LEU A 519 21.25 0.43 -6.71
CA LEU A 519 21.13 -0.59 -7.73
C LEU A 519 21.83 -0.15 -9.04
N PRO A 520 22.26 -1.10 -9.89
CA PRO A 520 22.90 -0.77 -11.17
C PRO A 520 21.99 0.09 -12.07
N GLN A 521 22.58 1.07 -12.76
CA GLN A 521 21.84 2.05 -13.55
C GLN A 521 21.02 1.41 -14.68
N GLU A 522 21.48 0.31 -15.26
CA GLU A 522 20.76 -0.37 -16.32
C GLU A 522 19.37 -0.87 -15.90
N TRP A 523 19.07 -0.96 -14.60
CA TRP A 523 17.76 -1.36 -14.09
C TRP A 523 16.68 -0.30 -14.19
N LEU A 524 17.01 0.95 -14.53
CA LEU A 524 15.99 1.97 -14.75
C LEU A 524 16.47 2.98 -15.77
N TRP A 525 15.75 3.03 -16.88
CA TRP A 525 15.93 4.06 -17.89
C TRP A 525 14.64 4.87 -18.02
N CYS A 526 14.77 6.20 -18.12
CA CYS A 526 13.68 7.06 -18.58
C CYS A 526 14.23 8.13 -19.52
N GLU A 527 13.50 8.40 -20.60
CA GLU A 527 13.80 9.42 -21.61
C GLU A 527 14.12 10.77 -20.99
N SER A 528 13.38 11.21 -19.96
CA SER A 528 13.59 12.54 -19.39
C SER A 528 14.92 12.69 -18.65
N TRP A 529 15.56 11.62 -18.19
CA TRP A 529 16.72 11.74 -17.29
C TRP A 529 17.97 11.01 -17.77
N CYS A 530 17.80 10.01 -18.64
CA CYS A 530 18.85 9.15 -19.12
C CYS A 530 19.21 9.48 -20.56
N SER A 531 20.49 9.34 -20.93
CA SER A 531 20.92 9.52 -22.32
C SER A 531 20.30 8.47 -23.24
N GLU A 532 19.98 8.84 -24.47
CA GLU A 532 19.43 7.91 -25.47
C GLU A 532 20.36 6.72 -25.75
N SER A 533 21.68 6.94 -25.72
CA SER A 533 22.68 5.89 -25.92
C SER A 533 22.63 4.79 -24.85
N SER A 534 22.19 5.13 -23.63
CA SER A 534 22.05 4.18 -22.53
C SER A 534 20.81 3.28 -22.66
N LYS A 535 19.81 3.68 -23.45
CA LYS A 535 18.54 2.94 -23.64
C LYS A 535 18.75 1.52 -24.13
N LYS A 536 19.79 1.27 -24.94
CA LYS A 536 20.08 -0.06 -25.50
C LYS A 536 20.37 -1.11 -24.42
N ASN A 537 20.89 -0.67 -23.28
CA ASN A 537 21.27 -1.52 -22.15
C ASN A 537 20.18 -1.56 -21.08
N ALA A 538 19.07 -0.84 -21.27
CA ALA A 538 18.02 -0.72 -20.27
C ALA A 538 17.29 -2.06 -20.06
N LYS A 539 17.29 -2.51 -18.80
CA LYS A 539 16.58 -3.69 -18.31
C LYS A 539 15.13 -3.39 -17.98
N THR A 540 14.84 -2.17 -17.53
CA THR A 540 13.48 -1.64 -17.45
C THR A 540 13.43 -0.21 -17.97
N ILE A 541 12.26 0.18 -18.47
CA ILE A 541 11.97 1.50 -18.99
C ILE A 541 10.79 2.06 -18.20
N ASP A 542 10.98 3.21 -17.58
CA ASP A 542 9.95 3.98 -16.90
C ASP A 542 9.41 5.10 -17.79
N MET A 543 8.09 5.25 -17.81
CA MET A 543 7.39 6.28 -18.59
C MET A 543 7.30 7.57 -17.75
N CYS A 544 8.46 8.10 -17.37
CA CYS A 544 8.53 9.24 -16.49
C CYS A 544 8.10 10.53 -17.21
N GLN A 545 7.52 11.46 -16.45
CA GLN A 545 7.08 12.74 -16.98
C GLN A 545 8.27 13.60 -17.41
N HIS A 546 8.12 14.32 -18.52
CA HIS A 546 9.12 15.25 -19.01
C HIS A 546 8.84 16.66 -18.46
N PRO A 547 9.85 17.39 -17.94
CA PRO A 547 9.62 18.70 -17.32
C PRO A 547 9.10 19.77 -18.30
N SER A 548 9.47 19.66 -19.59
CA SER A 548 9.09 20.63 -20.63
C SER A 548 8.11 20.12 -21.69
N LYS A 549 7.77 18.82 -21.71
CA LYS A 549 6.89 18.23 -22.74
C LYS A 549 5.64 17.65 -22.07
N LYS A 550 4.46 17.94 -22.62
CA LYS A 550 3.18 17.41 -22.15
C LYS A 550 2.69 16.32 -23.10
N GLU A 551 3.18 15.09 -22.89
CA GLU A 551 2.74 13.89 -23.61
C GLU A 551 2.01 12.95 -22.62
N GLY A 552 0.92 12.31 -23.07
CA GLY A 552 0.22 11.33 -22.23
C GLY A 552 0.98 10.01 -22.12
N LYS A 553 0.96 9.35 -20.94
CA LYS A 553 1.73 8.11 -20.69
C LYS A 553 1.51 7.00 -21.72
N LEU A 554 0.29 6.82 -22.25
CA LEU A 554 0.01 5.80 -23.27
C LEU A 554 0.65 6.14 -24.63
N GLN A 555 0.70 7.42 -25.01
CA GLN A 555 1.37 7.86 -26.23
C GLN A 555 2.88 7.70 -26.09
N GLN A 556 3.41 8.13 -24.94
CA GLN A 556 4.81 7.96 -24.58
C GLN A 556 5.22 6.48 -24.63
N ALA A 557 4.42 5.58 -24.05
CA ALA A 557 4.71 4.15 -24.04
C ALA A 557 4.81 3.54 -25.45
N ARG A 558 3.86 3.86 -26.33
CA ARG A 558 3.88 3.39 -27.74
C ARG A 558 5.09 3.89 -28.51
N ARG A 559 5.53 5.12 -28.24
CA ARG A 559 6.67 5.76 -28.91
C ARG A 559 8.01 5.24 -28.37
N ILE A 560 8.14 5.11 -27.05
CA ILE A 560 9.41 4.76 -26.39
C ILE A 560 9.67 3.25 -26.45
N ALA A 561 8.65 2.41 -26.29
CA ALA A 561 8.75 0.97 -26.23
C ALA A 561 7.84 0.32 -27.31
N PRO A 562 8.36 0.06 -28.52
CA PRO A 562 7.56 -0.50 -29.62
C PRO A 562 6.86 -1.83 -29.26
N GLU A 563 7.46 -2.64 -28.39
CA GLU A 563 6.88 -3.88 -27.89
C GLU A 563 5.60 -3.68 -27.04
N TRP A 564 5.37 -2.46 -26.54
CA TRP A 564 4.19 -2.14 -25.73
C TRP A 564 2.89 -2.43 -26.47
N THR A 565 2.82 -2.06 -27.75
CA THR A 565 1.62 -2.26 -28.59
C THR A 565 1.33 -3.75 -28.77
N GLN A 566 2.37 -4.57 -28.94
CA GLN A 566 2.23 -6.02 -29.09
C GLN A 566 1.67 -6.66 -27.82
N TYR A 567 2.17 -6.24 -26.65
CA TYR A 567 1.66 -6.73 -25.37
C TYR A 567 0.21 -6.30 -25.11
N ASP A 568 -0.12 -5.05 -25.42
CA ASP A 568 -1.48 -4.53 -25.24
C ASP A 568 -2.50 -5.24 -26.15
N GLU A 569 -2.15 -5.54 -27.41
CA GLU A 569 -2.99 -6.30 -28.35
C GLU A 569 -3.15 -7.78 -27.95
N GLU A 570 -2.09 -8.42 -27.45
CA GLU A 570 -2.17 -9.79 -26.93
C GLU A 570 -3.05 -9.86 -25.67
N LEU A 571 -2.88 -8.92 -24.73
CA LEU A 571 -3.72 -8.82 -23.54
C LEU A 571 -5.18 -8.55 -23.88
N GLN A 572 -5.45 -7.67 -24.84
CA GLN A 572 -6.83 -7.38 -25.22
C GLN A 572 -7.52 -8.63 -25.77
N ARG A 573 -6.85 -9.41 -26.63
CA ARG A 573 -7.39 -10.70 -27.12
C ARG A 573 -7.62 -11.72 -26.00
N MET A 574 -6.79 -11.73 -24.95
CA MET A 574 -7.00 -12.60 -23.79
C MET A 574 -8.21 -12.14 -22.98
N ILE A 575 -8.37 -10.83 -22.80
CA ILE A 575 -9.48 -10.24 -22.04
C ILE A 575 -10.81 -10.46 -22.76
N ASP A 576 -10.86 -10.22 -24.07
CA ASP A 576 -12.07 -10.43 -24.87
C ASP A 576 -12.57 -11.88 -24.75
N LYS A 577 -11.65 -12.86 -24.67
CA LYS A 577 -11.98 -14.29 -24.45
C LYS A 577 -12.48 -14.61 -23.04
N LEU A 578 -12.08 -13.82 -22.03
CA LEU A 578 -12.51 -14.00 -20.65
C LEU A 578 -13.90 -13.38 -20.40
N GLU A 579 -14.30 -12.43 -21.25
CA GLU A 579 -15.58 -11.74 -21.19
C GLU A 579 -16.69 -12.43 -22.01
N THR A 580 -16.30 -13.26 -23.00
CA THR A 580 -17.19 -14.20 -23.72
C THR A 580 -17.40 -15.48 -22.94
#